data_AF-A0A7C3ANJ7-F1
#
_entry.id   AF-A0A7C3ANJ7-F1
#
_cell.length_a   1.000
_cell.length_b   1.000
_cell.length_c   1.000
_cell.angle_alpha   90.00
_cell.angle_beta   90.00
_cell.angle_gamma   90.00
#
_symmetry.space_group_name_H-M   'P 1'
#
loop_
_entity.id
_entity.type
_entity.pdbx_description
1 polymer ?
#
loop_
_entity_poly.entity_id
_entity_poly.type
_entity_poly.pdbx_seq_one_letter_code
_entity_poly.pdbx_strand_id
1 'polypeptide(L)'
;WPRALLFYAHYSGELSRERFLLTLICPFAVMSAGSLLLSTIDPAHQGLWLSAGAFNAFASSMDLFGFVLIAIQVPRGARLRNQGSVTYWKPA
;
A
#
# COMPACT_ATOMS: atom_id res chain seq x y z
N TRP A 1 -1.36 20.81 0.17
CA TRP A 1 -0.34 21.40 1.08
C TRP A 1 -0.24 20.52 2.31
N PRO A 2 0.94 19.96 2.67
CA PRO A 2 1.02 18.67 3.34
C PRO A 2 0.74 18.84 4.83
N ARG A 3 -0.50 18.60 5.24
CA ARG A 3 -0.86 18.60 6.67
C ARG A 3 -0.55 17.29 7.37
N ALA A 4 -0.13 16.27 6.63
CA ALA A 4 0.33 15.02 7.19
C ALA A 4 1.41 14.45 6.27
N LEU A 5 2.51 13.98 6.85
CA LEU A 5 3.53 13.15 6.22
C LEU A 5 2.96 11.77 5.82
N LEU A 6 1.71 11.73 5.34
CA LEU A 6 1.02 10.52 4.92
C LEU A 6 1.21 10.39 3.42
N PHE A 7 2.15 9.52 3.07
CA PHE A 7 2.30 9.07 1.70
C PHE A 7 0.96 8.52 1.19
N TYR A 8 0.50 9.07 0.07
CA TYR A 8 -0.40 8.49 -0.92
C TYR A 8 -1.87 8.15 -0.56
N ALA A 9 -2.28 8.02 0.71
CA ALA A 9 -3.63 7.53 1.05
C ALA A 9 -4.38 8.35 2.13
N HIS A 10 -4.55 9.66 1.92
CA HIS A 10 -5.47 10.44 2.76
C HIS A 10 -6.92 10.24 2.29
N TYR A 11 -7.66 9.35 2.97
CA TYR A 11 -9.11 9.17 2.78
C TYR A 11 -9.86 9.74 4.00
N SER A 12 -10.73 10.73 3.79
CA SER A 12 -11.50 11.37 4.88
C SER A 12 -12.78 10.61 5.27
N GLY A 13 -13.20 9.63 4.47
CA GLY A 13 -14.44 8.86 4.63
C GLY A 13 -14.25 7.47 5.26
N GLU A 14 -15.36 6.82 5.62
CA GLU A 14 -15.35 5.44 6.08
C GLU A 14 -15.14 4.47 4.92
N LEU A 15 -14.15 3.57 5.06
CA LEU A 15 -13.92 2.47 4.12
C LEU A 15 -14.21 1.13 4.80
N SER A 16 -14.64 0.14 4.02
CA SER A 16 -14.62 -1.25 4.49
C SER A 16 -13.17 -1.72 4.61
N ARG A 17 -12.93 -2.66 5.54
CA ARG A 17 -11.62 -3.32 5.73
C ARG A 17 -10.97 -3.76 4.41
N GLU A 18 -11.74 -4.38 3.53
CA GLU A 18 -11.24 -4.90 2.24
C GLU A 18 -10.76 -3.79 1.31
N ARG A 19 -11.52 -2.70 1.18
CA ARG A 19 -11.15 -1.57 0.32
C ARG A 19 -9.90 -0.85 0.86
N PHE A 20 -9.80 -0.74 2.17
CA PHE A 20 -8.61 -0.17 2.81
C PHE A 20 -7.38 -1.03 2.53
N LEU A 21 -7.46 -2.34 2.76
CA LEU A 21 -6.38 -3.29 2.46
C LEU A 21 -5.98 -3.26 0.98
N LEU A 22 -6.94 -3.19 0.05
CA LEU A 22 -6.65 -3.05 -1.38
C LEU A 22 -5.90 -1.76 -1.70
N THR A 23 -6.24 -0.66 -1.03
CA THR A 23 -5.57 0.63 -1.23
C THR A 23 -4.11 0.56 -0.78
N LEU A 24 -3.80 -0.18 0.29
CA LEU A 24 -2.42 -0.35 0.78
C LEU A 24 -1.59 -1.25 -0.15
N ILE A 25 -2.15 -2.36 -0.64
CA ILE A 25 -1.38 -3.33 -1.42
C ILE A 25 -1.28 -2.99 -2.91
N CYS A 26 -2.22 -2.21 -3.44
CA CYS A 26 -2.31 -1.90 -4.87
C CYS A 26 -1.04 -1.21 -5.43
N PRO A 27 -0.51 -0.13 -4.82
CA PRO A 27 0.70 0.53 -5.33
C PRO A 27 1.90 -0.42 -5.39
N PHE A 28 2.09 -1.22 -4.33
CA PHE A 28 3.16 -2.21 -4.25
C PHE A 28 3.02 -3.28 -5.35
N ALA A 29 1.82 -3.82 -5.54
CA ALA A 29 1.56 -4.87 -6.52
C ALA A 29 1.76 -4.37 -7.96
N VAL A 30 1.25 -3.18 -8.28
CA VAL A 30 1.35 -2.58 -9.61
C VAL A 30 2.81 -2.26 -9.95
N MET A 31 3.54 -1.62 -9.04
CA MET A 31 4.95 -1.26 -9.27
C MET A 31 5.86 -2.49 -9.34
N SER A 32 5.61 -3.52 -8.52
CA SER A 32 6.38 -4.77 -8.56
C SER A 32 6.12 -5.56 -9.84
N ALA A 33 4.85 -5.72 -10.24
CA ALA A 33 4.49 -6.37 -11.50
C ALA A 33 5.03 -5.60 -12.71
N GLY A 34 4.92 -4.27 -12.69
CA GLY A 34 5.47 -3.42 -13.74
C GLY A 34 6.99 -3.55 -13.87
N SER A 35 7.72 -3.54 -12.75
CA SER A 35 9.18 -3.69 -12.74
C SER A 35 9.61 -5.05 -13.32
N LEU A 36 8.90 -6.13 -12.97
CA LEU A 36 9.15 -7.46 -13.51
C LEU A 36 8.84 -7.56 -15.01
N LEU A 37 7.68 -7.04 -15.45
CA LEU A 37 7.32 -7.02 -16.87
C LEU A 37 8.33 -6.23 -17.69
N LEU A 38 8.73 -5.04 -17.23
CA LEU A 38 9.74 -4.22 -17.91
C LEU A 38 11.09 -4.93 -17.99
N SER A 39 11.48 -5.67 -16.94
CA SER A 39 12.70 -6.48 -16.96
C SER A 39 12.70 -7.58 -18.03
N THR A 40 11.51 -8.07 -18.43
CA THR A 40 11.36 -9.08 -19.49
C THR A 40 11.29 -8.48 -20.90
N ILE A 41 10.73 -7.27 -21.05
CA ILE A 41 10.55 -6.60 -22.35
C ILE A 41 11.82 -5.84 -22.76
N ASP A 42 12.54 -5.27 -21.79
CA ASP A 42 13.77 -4.50 -21.99
C ASP A 42 14.94 -5.09 -21.19
N PRO A 43 15.52 -6.22 -21.65
CA PRO A 43 16.62 -6.87 -20.96
C PRO A 43 17.91 -6.04 -20.95
N ALA A 44 18.07 -5.08 -21.87
CA ALA A 44 19.24 -4.19 -21.91
C ALA A 44 19.37 -3.33 -20.64
N HIS A 45 18.25 -2.98 -20.02
CA HIS A 45 18.20 -2.21 -18.77
C HIS A 45 17.64 -3.04 -17.60
N GLN A 46 17.72 -4.37 -17.67
CA GLN A 46 17.19 -5.28 -16.64
C GLN A 46 17.63 -4.90 -15.21
N GLY A 47 18.90 -4.53 -15.03
CA GLY A 47 19.42 -4.11 -13.73
C GLY A 47 18.75 -2.84 -13.16
N LEU A 48 18.37 -1.90 -14.03
CA LEU A 48 17.64 -0.69 -13.65
C LEU A 48 16.20 -1.02 -13.24
N TRP A 49 15.51 -1.86 -14.02
CA TRP A 49 14.13 -2.27 -13.71
C TRP A 49 14.04 -3.07 -12.41
N LEU A 50 14.99 -3.98 -12.17
CA LEU A 50 15.04 -4.76 -10.93
C LEU A 50 15.40 -3.89 -9.71
N SER A 51 16.33 -2.94 -9.87
CA SER A 51 16.68 -2.01 -8.77
C SER A 51 15.53 -1.04 -8.45
N ALA A 52 14.77 -0.59 -9.46
CA ALA A 52 13.54 0.18 -9.26
C ALA A 52 12.48 -0.64 -8.49
N GLY A 53 12.32 -1.92 -8.84
CA GLY A 53 11.45 -2.85 -8.10
C GLY A 53 11.89 -3.05 -6.64
N ALA A 54 13.20 -3.19 -6.39
CA ALA A 54 13.76 -3.30 -5.05
C ALA A 54 13.55 -2.02 -4.22
N PHE A 55 13.73 -0.85 -4.85
CA PHE A 55 13.45 0.44 -4.20
C PHE A 55 11.97 0.59 -3.87
N ASN A 56 11.08 0.18 -4.79
CA ASN A 56 9.64 0.12 -4.53
C ASN A 56 9.31 -0.80 -3.34
N ALA A 57 9.93 -1.98 -3.24
CA ALA A 57 9.73 -2.87 -2.11
C ALA A 57 10.19 -2.25 -0.77
N PHE A 58 11.30 -1.50 -0.79
CA PHE A 58 11.77 -0.78 0.38
C PHE A 58 10.80 0.35 0.78
N ALA A 59 10.34 1.14 -0.19
CA ALA A 59 9.40 2.24 0.02
C ALA A 59 8.03 1.75 0.53
N SER A 60 7.51 0.65 -0.03
CA SER A 60 6.23 0.04 0.35
C SER A 60 6.28 -0.87 1.58
N SER A 61 7.45 -1.00 2.23
CA SER A 61 7.59 -1.85 3.43
C SER A 61 6.65 -1.43 4.57
N MET A 62 6.45 -0.11 4.73
CA MET A 62 5.54 0.45 5.74
C MET A 62 4.08 0.18 5.41
N ASP A 63 3.71 0.23 4.12
CA ASP A 63 2.34 -0.09 3.67
C ASP A 63 2.05 -1.58 3.84
N LEU A 64 3.02 -2.45 3.54
CA LEU A 64 2.86 -3.88 3.75
C LEU A 64 2.74 -4.23 5.23
N PHE A 65 3.50 -3.55 6.09
CA PHE A 65 3.37 -3.66 7.54
C PHE A 65 1.97 -3.21 8.01
N GLY A 66 1.49 -2.05 7.55
CA GLY A 66 0.14 -1.57 7.83
C GLY A 66 -0.96 -2.53 7.34
N PHE A 67 -0.78 -3.13 6.16
CA PHE A 67 -1.67 -4.16 5.63
C PHE A 67 -1.75 -5.37 6.57
N VAL A 68 -0.61 -5.89 7.02
CA VAL A 68 -0.56 -7.04 7.93
C VAL A 68 -1.21 -6.72 9.27
N LEU A 69 -0.95 -5.54 9.85
CA LEU A 69 -1.56 -5.13 11.10
C LEU A 69 -3.09 -5.07 11.00
N ILE A 70 -3.62 -4.42 9.97
CA ILE A 70 -5.08 -4.33 9.75
C ILE A 70 -5.66 -5.71 9.42
N ALA A 71 -4.93 -6.54 8.69
CA ALA A 71 -5.38 -7.88 8.36
C ALA A 71 -5.54 -8.76 9.62
N ILE A 72 -4.63 -8.66 10.58
CA ILE A 72 -4.64 -9.46 11.81
C ILE A 72 -5.55 -8.85 12.88
N GLN A 73 -5.48 -7.54 13.11
CA GLN A 73 -6.12 -6.90 14.26
C GLN A 73 -7.58 -6.51 14.02
N VAL A 74 -7.97 -6.23 12.77
CA VAL A 74 -9.30 -5.70 12.47
C VAL A 74 -10.21 -6.84 12.00
N PRO A 75 -11.36 -7.08 12.65
CA PRO A 75 -12.28 -8.14 12.25
C PRO A 75 -12.88 -7.89 10.87
N ARG A 76 -13.25 -8.98 10.19
CA ARG A 76 -13.95 -8.92 8.90
C ARG A 76 -15.28 -8.17 9.06
N GLY A 77 -15.62 -7.34 8.09
CA GLY A 77 -16.83 -6.50 8.11
C GLY A 77 -16.68 -5.15 8.81
N ALA A 78 -15.62 -4.92 9.60
CA ALA A 78 -15.40 -3.63 10.27
C ALA A 78 -15.22 -2.47 9.29
N ARG A 79 -15.66 -1.28 9.71
CA ARG A 79 -15.41 -0.02 9.00
C ARG A 79 -14.20 0.68 9.60
N LEU A 80 -13.34 1.16 8.72
CA LEU A 80 -12.09 1.84 9.03
C LEU A 80 -12.19 3.32 8.68
N ARG A 81 -11.58 4.17 9.50
CA ARG A 81 -11.38 5.59 9.22
C ARG A 81 -9.96 5.98 9.59
N ASN A 82 -9.24 6.54 8.61
CA ASN A 82 -7.88 7.03 8.83
C ASN A 82 -7.92 8.53 9.19
N GLN A 83 -7.29 8.90 10.30
CA GLN A 83 -7.23 10.27 10.82
C GLN A 83 -5.79 10.62 11.15
N GLY A 84 -5.06 11.09 10.14
CA GLY A 84 -3.64 11.38 10.34
C GLY A 84 -2.85 10.06 10.46
N SER A 85 -2.10 9.95 11.55
CA SER A 85 -1.33 8.74 11.89
C SER A 85 -2.14 7.68 12.65
N VAL A 86 -3.43 7.93 12.93
CA VAL A 86 -4.27 7.04 13.73
C VAL A 86 -5.37 6.44 12.87
N THR A 87 -5.47 5.11 12.87
CA THR A 87 -6.55 4.38 12.20
C THR A 87 -7.57 3.90 13.22
N TYR A 88 -8.79 4.42 13.13
CA TYR A 88 -9.91 3.99 13.96
C TYR A 88 -10.73 2.92 13.24
N TRP A 89 -11.30 1.98 13.99
CA TRP A 89 -12.20 0.98 13.44
C TRP A 89 -13.42 0.79 14.32
N LYS A 90 -14.56 0.47 13.69
CA LYS A 90 -15.81 0.12 14.35
C LYS A 90 -16.28 -1.26 13.86
N PRO A 91 -16.72 -2.17 14.76
CA PRO A 91 -17.38 -3.41 14.36
C PRO A 91 -18.61 -3.13 13.48
N ALA A 92 -18.94 -4.06 12.59
CA ALA A 92 -20.15 -4.02 11.76
C ALA A 92 -21.42 -4.06 12.63
#